data_AF-C1LHW0-F1
#
_entry.id   AF-C1LHW0-F1
#
_cell.length_a   1.000
_cell.length_b   1.000
_cell.length_c   1.000
_cell.angle_alpha   90.00
_cell.angle_beta   90.00
_cell.angle_gamma   90.00
#
_symmetry.space_group_name_H-M   'P 1'
#
loop_
_entity.id
_entity.type
_entity.pdbx_description
1 polymer ?
#
loop_
_entity_poly.entity_id
_entity_poly.type
_entity_poly.pdbx_seq_one_letter_code
_entity_poly.pdbx_strand_id
1 'polypeptide(L)'
;MFTASLRKYADPVCDYIDSSSYFRHRLFREACVDHQCNLIKDLSRLGRDVEQICIVDNSPISFLFQPSNALQIVSWFGDLADQALCELIPYLTGLASARTVVDYLREFRPPQNAALNSRRPRIRRGYI
;
A
#
# COMPACT_ATOMS: atom_id res chain seq x y z
N MET A 1 1.98 7.22 -8.28
CA MET A 1 3.07 6.74 -7.41
C MET A 1 3.21 7.66 -6.19
N PHE A 2 3.34 7.12 -4.97
CA PHE A 2 3.65 7.89 -3.75
C PHE A 2 4.85 7.25 -3.04
N THR A 3 5.99 7.93 -3.00
CA THR A 3 7.24 7.46 -2.37
C THR A 3 7.71 8.40 -1.26
N ALA A 4 8.37 7.85 -0.23
CA ALA A 4 9.04 8.63 0.81
C ALA A 4 10.45 9.10 0.40
N SER A 5 10.88 8.81 -0.83
CA SER A 5 12.13 9.29 -1.40
C SER A 5 12.03 10.72 -1.92
N LEU A 6 13.19 11.38 -2.03
CA LEU A 6 13.28 12.71 -2.64
C LEU A 6 12.96 12.64 -4.14
N ARG A 7 12.27 13.66 -4.64
CA ARG A 7 11.93 13.80 -6.07
C ARG A 7 13.13 13.57 -6.99
N LYS A 8 14.27 14.20 -6.70
CA LYS A 8 15.50 14.12 -7.50
C LYS A 8 16.01 12.70 -7.77
N TYR A 9 15.70 11.76 -6.87
CA TYR A 9 16.08 10.35 -7.00
C TYR A 9 14.95 9.55 -7.65
N ALA A 10 13.71 9.80 -7.24
CA ALA A 10 12.57 8.99 -7.64
C ALA A 10 12.06 9.30 -9.05
N ASP A 11 12.18 10.54 -9.54
CA ASP A 11 11.70 10.90 -10.88
C ASP A 11 12.38 10.08 -11.99
N PRO A 12 13.73 9.97 -12.06
CA PRO A 12 14.39 9.14 -13.06
C PRO A 12 13.99 7.66 -13.00
N VAL A 13 13.76 7.13 -11.80
CA VAL A 13 13.29 5.75 -11.61
C VAL A 13 11.87 5.59 -12.14
N CYS A 14 10.98 6.56 -11.87
CA CYS A 14 9.63 6.56 -12.41
C CYS A 14 9.61 6.59 -13.93
N ASP A 15 10.46 7.43 -14.54
CA ASP A 15 10.54 7.56 -15.99
C ASP A 15 11.03 6.26 -16.65
N TYR A 16 11.93 5.54 -15.98
CA TYR A 16 12.39 4.24 -16.45
C TYR A 16 11.32 3.15 -16.38
N ILE A 17 10.54 3.08 -15.29
CA ILE A 17 9.55 2.01 -15.08
C ILE A 17 8.19 2.26 -15.75
N ASP A 18 7.82 3.52 -15.98
CA ASP A 18 6.48 3.91 -16.45
C ASP A 18 6.53 4.60 -17.83
N SER A 19 7.00 3.85 -18.83
CA SER A 19 7.11 4.34 -20.22
C SER A 19 5.75 4.70 -20.86
N SER A 20 4.66 4.12 -20.36
CA SER A 20 3.29 4.32 -20.86
C SER A 20 2.49 5.36 -20.07
N SER A 21 3.10 6.08 -19.12
CA SER A 21 2.45 7.12 -18.31
C SER A 21 1.19 6.65 -17.55
N TYR A 22 1.26 5.44 -16.95
CA TYR A 22 0.21 4.91 -16.08
C TYR A 22 0.09 5.70 -14.75
N PHE A 23 1.17 6.30 -14.26
CA PHE A 23 1.12 7.13 -13.06
C PHE A 23 0.43 8.47 -13.31
N ARG A 24 -0.82 8.62 -12.84
CA ARG A 24 -1.57 9.88 -12.90
C ARG A 24 -0.96 11.02 -12.08
N HIS A 25 -0.38 10.70 -10.94
CA HIS A 25 0.28 11.65 -10.05
C HIS A 25 1.54 11.03 -9.43
N ARG A 26 2.54 11.87 -9.18
CA ARG A 26 3.78 11.49 -8.48
C ARG A 26 3.89 12.33 -7.21
N LEU A 27 3.82 11.67 -6.07
CA LEU A 27 3.97 12.24 -4.74
C LEU A 27 5.28 11.72 -4.13
N PHE A 28 6.01 12.61 -3.48
CA PHE A 28 7.36 12.37 -2.97
C PHE A 28 7.43 12.69 -1.48
N ARG A 29 8.63 12.66 -0.90
CA ARG A 29 8.88 12.95 0.52
C ARG A 29 8.18 14.21 1.03
N GLU A 30 8.15 15.27 0.23
CA GLU A 30 7.55 16.56 0.62
C GLU A 30 6.03 16.48 0.81
N ALA A 31 5.37 15.44 0.28
CA ALA A 31 3.95 15.16 0.47
C ALA A 31 3.67 14.27 1.69
N CYS A 32 4.70 13.66 2.31
CA CYS A 32 4.54 12.90 3.54
C CYS A 32 4.29 13.84 4.73
N VAL A 33 3.59 13.32 5.75
CA VAL A 33 3.47 13.95 7.07
C VAL A 33 4.61 13.41 7.94
N ASP A 34 5.42 14.30 8.51
CA ASP A 34 6.36 13.93 9.57
C ASP A 34 5.58 13.73 10.87
N HIS A 35 5.62 12.51 11.39
CA HIS A 35 5.03 12.17 12.68
C HIS A 35 6.03 11.33 13.47
N GLN A 36 6.55 11.90 14.56
CA GLN A 36 7.53 11.24 15.41
C GLN A 36 8.76 10.73 14.61
N CYS A 37 9.29 11.57 13.71
CA CYS A 37 10.42 11.25 12.82
C CYS A 37 10.12 10.15 11.80
N ASN A 38 8.85 9.80 11.59
CA ASN A 38 8.42 8.87 10.56
C ASN A 38 7.70 9.61 9.43
N LEU A 39 7.96 9.18 8.20
CA LEU A 39 7.28 9.71 7.02
C LEU A 39 6.01 8.90 6.76
N ILE A 40 4.86 9.50 7.11
CA ILE A 40 3.54 8.89 6.91
C ILE A 40 2.90 9.43 5.64
N LYS A 41 2.29 8.53 4.86
CA LYS A 41 1.51 8.84 3.66
C LYS A 41 0.04 8.96 4.06
N ASP A 42 -0.31 10.12 4.63
CA ASP A 42 -1.68 10.40 5.08
C ASP A 42 -2.65 10.48 3.89
N LEU A 43 -3.50 9.46 3.76
CA LEU A 43 -4.43 9.33 2.65
C LEU A 43 -5.54 10.39 2.68
N SER A 44 -5.85 10.96 3.84
CA SER A 44 -6.86 12.02 3.98
C SER A 44 -6.48 13.32 3.25
N ARG A 45 -5.19 13.52 2.97
CA ARG A 45 -4.67 14.72 2.29
C ARG A 45 -4.69 14.61 0.76
N LEU A 46 -5.16 13.50 0.21
CA LEU A 46 -5.18 13.26 -1.23
C LEU A 46 -6.36 13.93 -1.96
N GLY A 47 -7.31 14.54 -1.22
CA GLY A 47 -8.48 15.19 -1.82
C GLY A 47 -9.41 14.21 -2.54
N ARG A 48 -9.43 12.96 -2.09
CA ARG A 48 -10.23 11.84 -2.62
C ARG A 48 -11.02 11.24 -1.46
N ASP A 49 -12.14 10.60 -1.76
CA ASP A 49 -12.88 9.82 -0.75
C ASP A 49 -11.99 8.69 -0.23
N VAL A 50 -11.66 8.72 1.07
CA VAL A 50 -10.77 7.74 1.71
C VAL A 50 -11.35 6.33 1.64
N GLU A 51 -12.67 6.16 1.60
CA GLU A 51 -13.28 4.83 1.44
C GLU A 51 -12.95 4.18 0.09
N GLN A 52 -12.51 4.97 -0.88
CA GLN A 52 -12.16 4.55 -2.24
C GLN A 52 -10.63 4.50 -2.47
N ILE A 53 -9.81 4.71 -1.43
CA ILE A 53 -8.34 4.73 -1.56
C ILE A 53 -7.76 3.47 -0.93
N CYS A 54 -6.95 2.75 -1.71
CA CYS A 54 -6.09 1.67 -1.24
C CYS A 54 -4.62 2.10 -1.37
N ILE A 55 -3.82 1.85 -0.33
CA ILE A 55 -2.36 1.99 -0.38
C ILE A 55 -1.70 0.62 -0.37
N VAL A 56 -0.79 0.40 -1.32
CA VAL A 56 0.10 -0.76 -1.35
C VAL A 56 1.49 -0.29 -0.97
N ASP A 57 1.98 -0.75 0.17
CA ASP A 57 3.29 -0.38 0.70
C ASP A 57 3.83 -1.51 1.57
N ASN A 58 5.14 -1.74 1.55
CA ASN A 58 5.76 -2.81 2.33
C ASN A 58 6.02 -2.41 3.79
N SER A 59 5.99 -1.11 4.11
CA SER A 59 6.26 -0.58 5.45
C SER A 59 4.96 -0.19 6.18
N PRO A 60 4.63 -0.82 7.33
CA PRO A 60 3.47 -0.47 8.16
C PRO A 60 3.41 1.00 8.59
N ILE A 61 4.59 1.62 8.75
CA ILE A 61 4.72 3.01 9.17
C ILE A 61 4.19 3.96 8.09
N SER A 62 4.33 3.61 6.81
CA SER A 62 3.88 4.44 5.69
C SER A 62 2.38 4.75 5.74
N PHE A 63 1.56 3.86 6.29
CA PHE A 63 0.10 3.97 6.32
C PHE A 63 -0.47 3.98 7.75
N LEU A 64 0.34 4.40 8.72
CA LEU A 64 -0.02 4.37 10.15
C LEU A 64 -1.36 5.06 10.47
N PHE A 65 -1.74 6.10 9.72
CA PHE A 65 -3.01 6.82 9.93
C PHE A 65 -4.23 6.13 9.31
N GLN A 66 -4.06 5.26 8.31
CA GLN A 66 -5.17 4.54 7.64
C GLN A 66 -4.83 3.06 7.41
N PRO A 67 -4.56 2.27 8.47
CA PRO A 67 -4.16 0.87 8.32
C PRO A 67 -5.26 -0.02 7.72
N SER A 68 -6.53 0.37 7.85
CA SER A 68 -7.68 -0.32 7.24
C SER A 68 -7.72 -0.21 5.71
N ASN A 69 -7.01 0.76 5.15
CA ASN A 69 -6.93 1.03 3.71
C ASN A 69 -5.66 0.46 3.09
N ALA A 70 -4.87 -0.27 3.86
CA ALA A 70 -3.54 -0.71 3.46
C ALA A 70 -3.51 -2.19 3.10
N LEU A 71 -2.86 -2.47 1.98
CA LEU A 71 -2.40 -3.79 1.60
C LEU A 71 -0.88 -3.84 1.80
N GLN A 72 -0.44 -4.50 2.88
CA GLN A 72 0.98 -4.63 3.18
C GLN A 72 1.62 -5.69 2.29
N ILE A 73 2.23 -5.27 1.18
CA ILE A 73 2.94 -6.17 0.27
C ILE A 73 4.26 -6.65 0.90
N VAL A 74 4.72 -7.84 0.53
CA VAL A 74 6.04 -8.33 0.95
C VAL A 74 7.16 -7.45 0.39
N SER A 75 8.28 -7.37 1.11
CA SER A 75 9.45 -6.64 0.63
C SER A 75 10.21 -7.47 -0.40
N TRP A 76 10.59 -6.84 -1.51
CA TRP A 76 11.39 -7.46 -2.56
C TRP A 76 12.86 -7.05 -2.44
N PHE A 77 13.77 -8.03 -2.57
CA PHE A 77 15.22 -7.84 -2.40
C PHE A 77 16.04 -8.37 -3.59
N GLY A 78 15.45 -8.45 -4.79
CA GLY A 78 16.17 -8.88 -5.99
C GLY A 78 15.84 -10.28 -6.50
N ASP A 79 14.88 -10.99 -5.90
CA ASP A 79 14.49 -12.32 -6.38
C ASP A 79 13.77 -12.22 -7.73
N LEU A 80 14.35 -12.82 -8.77
CA LEU A 80 13.80 -12.84 -10.12
C LEU A 80 12.62 -13.80 -10.27
N ALA A 81 12.45 -14.74 -9.33
CA ALA A 81 11.31 -15.65 -9.27
C ALA A 81 10.13 -15.06 -8.48
N ASP A 82 10.27 -13.87 -7.90
CA ASP A 82 9.17 -13.20 -7.19
C ASP A 82 7.97 -12.97 -8.12
N GLN A 83 6.78 -13.35 -7.65
CA GLN A 83 5.52 -13.15 -8.37
C GLN A 83 4.50 -12.33 -7.57
N ALA A 84 4.91 -11.65 -6.50
CA ALA A 84 4.01 -10.98 -5.57
C ALA A 84 3.09 -9.97 -6.30
N LEU A 85 3.65 -9.12 -7.16
CA LEU A 85 2.87 -8.16 -7.93
C LEU A 85 1.90 -8.83 -8.91
N CYS A 86 2.33 -9.91 -9.57
CA CYS A 86 1.50 -10.67 -10.50
C CYS A 86 0.32 -11.34 -9.77
N GLU A 87 0.57 -11.93 -8.61
CA GLU A 87 -0.47 -12.54 -7.77
C GLU A 87 -1.48 -11.50 -7.27
N LEU A 88 -1.08 -10.23 -7.06
CA LEU A 88 -1.99 -9.16 -6.66
C LEU A 88 -2.95 -8.70 -7.77
N ILE A 89 -2.64 -8.92 -9.04
CA ILE A 89 -3.47 -8.44 -10.17
C ILE A 89 -4.95 -8.86 -10.03
N PRO A 90 -5.29 -10.17 -9.88
CA PRO A 90 -6.69 -10.58 -9.75
C PRO A 90 -7.34 -10.03 -8.47
N TYR A 91 -6.58 -9.93 -7.38
CA TYR A 91 -7.07 -9.38 -6.11
C TYR A 91 -7.43 -7.89 -6.23
N LEU A 92 -6.55 -7.09 -6.84
CA LEU A 92 -6.79 -5.66 -7.08
C LEU A 92 -7.89 -5.43 -8.13
N THR A 93 -8.05 -6.36 -9.08
CA THR A 93 -9.18 -6.33 -10.03
C THR A 93 -10.52 -6.50 -9.32
N GLY A 94 -10.59 -7.42 -8.35
CA GLY A 94 -11.77 -7.57 -7.49
C GLY A 94 -12.03 -6.34 -6.62
N LEU A 95 -10.97 -5.78 -6.01
CA LEU A 95 -11.05 -4.56 -5.21
C LEU A 95 -11.62 -3.38 -6.01
N ALA A 96 -11.23 -3.24 -7.29
CA ALA A 96 -11.70 -2.17 -8.16
C ALA A 96 -13.23 -2.20 -8.42
N SER A 97 -13.88 -3.36 -8.20
CA SER A 97 -15.33 -3.52 -8.35
C SER A 97 -16.08 -3.43 -7.01
N ALA A 98 -15.36 -3.27 -5.90
CA ALA A 98 -15.96 -3.26 -4.56
C ALA A 98 -16.61 -1.91 -4.24
N ARG A 99 -17.57 -1.93 -3.30
CA ARG A 99 -18.23 -0.71 -2.82
C ARG A 99 -17.29 0.19 -2.04
N THR A 100 -16.50 -0.38 -1.12
CA THR A 100 -15.48 0.34 -0.34
C THR A 100 -14.23 -0.51 -0.27
N VAL A 101 -13.07 0.14 -0.18
CA VAL A 101 -11.78 -0.53 -0.03
C VAL A 101 -11.72 -1.29 1.29
N VAL A 102 -12.18 -0.66 2.37
CA VAL A 102 -12.08 -1.21 3.73
C VAL A 102 -12.87 -2.51 3.86
N ASP A 103 -14.09 -2.57 3.30
CA ASP A 103 -14.91 -3.79 3.38
C ASP A 103 -14.28 -4.91 2.56
N TYR A 104 -13.79 -4.62 1.36
CA TYR A 104 -13.12 -5.61 0.53
C TYR A 104 -11.88 -6.20 1.20
N LEU A 105 -10.99 -5.35 1.73
CA LEU A 105 -9.76 -5.80 2.41
C LEU A 105 -10.06 -6.61 3.70
N ARG A 106 -11.23 -6.38 4.31
CA ARG A 106 -11.68 -7.15 5.49
C ARG A 106 -12.18 -8.53 5.10
N GLU A 107 -13.00 -8.60 4.06
CA GLU A 107 -13.69 -9.79 3.57
C GLU A 107 -12.76 -10.72 2.79
N PHE A 108 -12.06 -10.19 1.80
CA PHE A 108 -11.21 -10.95 0.90
C PHE A 108 -9.77 -10.96 1.41
N ARG A 109 -9.17 -12.15 1.43
CA ARG A 109 -7.78 -12.34 1.86
C ARG A 109 -6.86 -12.15 0.66
N PRO A 110 -5.78 -11.35 0.78
CA PRO A 110 -4.83 -11.24 -0.31
C PRO A 110 -4.02 -12.54 -0.46
N PRO A 111 -3.40 -12.77 -1.63
CA PRO A 111 -2.49 -13.88 -1.85
C PRO A 111 -1.38 -13.91 -0.79
N GLN A 112 -1.17 -15.08 -0.17
CA GLN A 112 -0.27 -15.23 0.98
C GLN A 112 1.20 -14.96 0.65
N ASN A 113 1.64 -15.24 -0.58
CA ASN A 113 3.01 -14.97 -1.00
C ASN A 113 3.21 -13.49 -1.31
N ALA A 114 2.14 -12.78 -1.66
CA ALA A 114 2.22 -11.39 -2.10
C ALA A 114 2.06 -10.37 -0.97
N ALA A 115 1.15 -10.60 -0.02
CA ALA A 115 0.85 -9.61 1.01
C ALA A 115 0.59 -10.24 2.38
N LEU A 116 1.02 -9.51 3.41
CA LEU A 116 0.83 -9.92 4.79
C LEU A 116 -0.64 -9.81 5.19
N ASN A 117 -1.09 -10.82 5.95
CA ASN A 117 -2.43 -10.82 6.51
C ASN A 117 -2.52 -9.81 7.66
N SER A 118 -3.29 -8.75 7.46
CA SER A 118 -3.56 -7.72 8.47
C SER A 118 -4.47 -8.17 9.63
N ARG A 119 -4.70 -9.48 9.84
CA ARG A 119 -5.44 -9.94 11.01
C ARG A 119 -4.59 -9.73 12.25
N ARG A 120 -5.05 -8.87 13.17
CA ARG A 120 -4.57 -8.89 14.56
C ARG A 120 -4.69 -10.33 15.07
N PRO A 121 -3.66 -10.88 15.74
CA PRO A 121 -3.84 -12.15 16.43
C PRO A 121 -5.03 -12.03 17.39
N ARG A 122 -5.99 -12.95 17.32
CA ARG A 122 -6.95 -13.13 18.42
C ARG A 122 -6.08 -13.44 19.63
N ILE A 123 -5.93 -12.47 20.54
CA ILE A 123 -5.45 -12.76 21.89
C ILE A 123 -6.42 -13.83 22.39
N ARG A 124 -5.94 -15.08 22.50
CA ARG A 124 -6.65 -16.08 23.30
C ARG A 124 -6.67 -15.47 24.69
N ARG A 125 -7.85 -15.04 25.16
CA ARG A 125 -8.06 -14.79 26.58
C ARG A 125 -7.73 -16.11 27.26
N GLY A 126 -6.50 -16.21 27.76
CA GLY A 126 -6.08 -17.27 28.65
C GLY A 126 -6.96 -17.22 29.88
N TYR A 127 -7.42 -18.39 30.27
CA TYR A 127 -8.12 -18.67 31.50
C TYR A 127 -7.43 -18.00 32.70
N ILE A 128 -8.21 -17.28 33.50
CA ILE A 128 -8.03 -17.17 34.95
C ILE A 128 -9.38 -17.58 35.55
#